data_AF-A0A1F4W077-F1
#
_entry.id   AF-A0A1F4W077-F1
#
_cell.length_a   1.000
_cell.length_b   1.000
_cell.length_c   1.000
_cell.angle_alpha   90.00
_cell.angle_beta   90.00
_cell.angle_gamma   90.00
#
_symmetry.space_group_name_H-M   'P 1'
#
loop_
_entity.id
_entity.type
_entity.pdbx_description
1 polymer ?
#
loop_
_entity_poly.entity_id
_entity_poly.type
_entity_poly.pdbx_seq_one_letter_code
_entity_poly.pdbx_strand_id
1 'polypeptide(L)'
;MKNFLKFIKDQNILGLTIGFLLATSVGKVVSALVTDIVNPILGIFFGFTGTLNQAVLKLGPVEITWGHFAATLIDFLIIAFVIYVFVRVLRFDKK
;
A
#
# COMPACT_ATOMS: atom_id res chain seq x y z
N MET A 1 18.21 4.39 -33.35
CA MET A 1 18.68 3.72 -32.11
C MET A 1 19.80 4.47 -31.38
N LYS A 2 20.92 4.86 -32.02
CA LYS A 2 22.02 5.60 -31.34
C LYS A 2 21.57 6.92 -30.70
N ASN A 3 20.72 7.71 -31.36
CA ASN A 3 20.20 8.98 -30.81
C ASN A 3 19.25 8.79 -29.63
N PHE A 4 18.49 7.68 -29.62
CA PHE A 4 17.57 7.34 -28.53
C PHE A 4 18.32 6.84 -27.29
N LEU A 5 19.34 5.98 -27.47
CA LEU A 5 20.22 5.56 -26.38
C LEU A 5 20.97 6.73 -25.75
N LYS A 6 21.39 7.70 -26.59
CA LYS A 6 22.05 8.92 -26.13
C LYS A 6 21.09 9.81 -25.34
N PHE A 7 19.87 10.01 -25.84
CA PHE A 7 18.80 10.72 -25.13
C PHE A 7 18.47 10.13 -23.75
N ILE A 8 18.32 8.80 -23.65
CA ILE A 8 18.04 8.10 -22.38
C ILE A 8 19.19 8.28 -21.38
N LYS A 9 20.44 8.23 -21.85
CA LYS A 9 21.63 8.45 -21.01
C LYS A 9 21.76 9.90 -20.56
N ASP A 10 21.51 10.86 -21.45
CA ASP A 10 21.67 12.29 -21.17
C ASP A 10 20.59 12.84 -20.22
N GLN A 11 19.38 12.24 -20.20
CA GLN A 11 18.25 12.70 -19.41
C GLN A 11 18.13 12.08 -18.00
N ASN A 12 19.13 11.31 -17.56
CA ASN A 12 19.10 10.57 -16.27
C ASN A 12 17.84 9.69 -16.06
N ILE A 13 17.14 9.34 -17.15
CA ILE A 13 15.87 8.60 -17.14
C ILE A 13 16.09 7.19 -16.58
N LEU A 14 17.27 6.60 -16.82
CA LEU A 14 17.62 5.27 -16.33
C LEU A 14 17.60 5.20 -14.81
N GLY A 15 18.20 6.19 -14.13
CA GLY A 15 18.21 6.25 -12.66
C GLY A 15 16.81 6.39 -12.08
N LEU A 16 16.00 7.29 -12.67
CA LEU A 16 14.60 7.49 -12.28
C LEU A 16 13.75 6.23 -12.48
N THR A 17 13.93 5.56 -13.62
CA THR A 17 13.18 4.34 -13.97
C THR A 17 13.51 3.19 -13.02
N ILE A 18 14.80 3.00 -12.69
CA ILE A 18 15.24 1.96 -11.76
C ILE A 18 14.71 2.25 -10.35
N GLY A 19 14.81 3.50 -9.90
CA GLY A 19 14.27 3.91 -8.60
C GLY A 19 12.75 3.67 -8.49
N PHE A 20 12.00 4.01 -9.54
CA PHE A 20 10.56 3.78 -9.59
C PHE A 20 10.19 2.29 -9.61
N LEU A 21 10.90 1.47 -10.40
CA LEU A 21 10.67 0.02 -10.44
C LEU A 21 10.94 -0.65 -9.09
N LEU A 22 12.00 -0.22 -8.40
CA LEU A 22 12.29 -0.71 -7.05
C LEU A 22 11.23 -0.25 -6.05
N ALA A 23 10.85 1.02 -6.07
CA ALA A 23 9.83 1.57 -5.18
C ALA A 23 8.47 0.87 -5.34
N THR A 24 8.03 0.61 -6.57
CA THR A 24 6.78 -0.11 -6.85
C THR A 24 6.85 -1.57 -6.42
N SER A 25 8.01 -2.23 -6.59
CA SER A 25 8.21 -3.62 -6.16
C SER A 25 8.22 -3.74 -4.63
N VAL A 26 8.90 -2.83 -3.92
CA VAL A 26 8.87 -2.77 -2.45
C VAL A 26 7.44 -2.51 -1.96
N GLY A 27 6.71 -1.59 -2.60
CA GLY A 27 5.30 -1.33 -2.30
C GLY A 27 4.46 -2.61 -2.36
N LYS A 28 4.61 -3.44 -3.40
CA LYS A 28 3.90 -4.72 -3.51
C LYS A 28 4.19 -5.70 -2.37
N VAL A 29 5.46 -5.81 -1.96
CA VAL A 29 5.85 -6.70 -0.85
C VAL A 29 5.22 -6.25 0.46
N VAL A 30 5.23 -4.95 0.73
CA VAL A 30 4.60 -4.39 1.94
C VAL A 30 3.08 -4.56 1.88
N SER A 31 2.47 -4.29 0.72
CA SER A 31 1.02 -4.51 0.54
C SER A 31 0.66 -5.97 0.81
N ALA A 32 1.39 -6.94 0.25
CA ALA A 32 1.16 -8.37 0.50
C ALA A 32 1.33 -8.73 1.99
N LEU A 33 2.35 -8.19 2.65
CA LEU A 33 2.53 -8.40 4.10
C LEU A 33 1.31 -7.90 4.89
N VAL A 34 0.75 -6.75 4.49
CA VAL A 34 -0.41 -6.18 5.17
C VAL A 34 -1.67 -6.99 4.86
N THR A 35 -1.96 -7.25 3.59
CA THR A 35 -3.19 -7.93 3.17
C THR A 35 -3.22 -9.39 3.60
N ASP A 36 -2.08 -10.07 3.58
CA ASP A 36 -2.02 -11.53 3.72
C ASP A 36 -1.66 -11.96 5.15
N ILE A 37 -1.01 -11.09 5.94
CA ILE A 37 -0.58 -11.40 7.31
C ILE A 37 -1.27 -10.48 8.32
N VAL A 38 -1.15 -9.17 8.15
CA VAL A 38 -1.64 -8.21 9.16
C VAL A 38 -3.17 -8.17 9.18
N ASN A 39 -3.83 -8.11 8.04
CA ASN A 39 -5.29 -8.02 7.94
C ASN A 39 -5.99 -9.26 8.52
N PRO A 40 -5.56 -10.52 8.26
CA PRO A 40 -6.11 -11.69 8.93
C PRO A 40 -5.92 -11.66 10.45
N ILE A 41 -4.74 -11.26 10.92
CA ILE A 41 -4.44 -11.15 12.35
C ILE A 41 -5.36 -10.11 13.00
N LEU A 42 -5.45 -8.91 12.43
CA LEU A 42 -6.36 -7.87 12.91
C LEU A 42 -7.83 -8.30 12.82
N GLY A 43 -8.19 -9.07 11.79
CA GLY A 43 -9.51 -9.67 11.65
C GLY A 43 -9.86 -10.62 12.79
N ILE A 44 -8.90 -11.42 13.28
CA ILE A 44 -9.08 -12.32 14.42
C ILE A 44 -9.17 -11.54 15.73
N PHE A 45 -8.31 -10.54 15.95
CA PHE A 45 -8.24 -9.80 17.21
C PHE A 45 -9.36 -8.77 17.38
N PHE A 46 -9.74 -8.10 16.30
CA PHE A 46 -10.71 -7.01 16.33
C PHE A 46 -12.07 -7.41 15.74
N GLY A 47 -12.21 -8.54 15.03
CA GLY A 47 -13.48 -8.98 14.44
C GLY A 47 -14.04 -8.06 13.36
N PHE A 48 -13.25 -7.08 12.89
CA PHE A 48 -13.74 -5.92 12.12
C PHE A 48 -13.62 -6.06 10.59
N THR A 49 -12.83 -7.00 10.07
CA THR A 49 -12.52 -7.06 8.62
C THR A 49 -13.69 -7.58 7.78
N GLY A 50 -14.63 -8.33 8.38
CA GLY A 50 -15.87 -8.73 7.70
C GLY A 50 -16.97 -7.67 7.71
N THR A 51 -17.03 -6.84 8.76
CA THR A 51 -18.24 -6.05 9.12
C THR A 51 -18.23 -4.62 8.60
N LEU A 52 -17.05 -4.01 8.37
CA LEU A 52 -16.93 -2.65 7.82
C LEU A 52 -17.17 -2.59 6.30
N ASN A 53 -16.70 -3.60 5.56
CA ASN A 53 -16.94 -3.70 4.11
C ASN A 53 -18.41 -4.01 3.77
N GLN A 54 -19.18 -4.47 4.76
CA GLN A 54 -20.61 -4.77 4.67
C GLN A 54 -21.49 -3.68 5.32
N ALA A 55 -20.90 -2.60 5.85
CA ALA A 55 -21.64 -1.47 6.41
C ALA A 55 -22.27 -0.63 5.27
N VAL A 56 -23.38 -1.12 4.75
CA VAL A 56 -24.20 -0.45 3.73
C VAL A 56 -25.35 0.26 4.44
N LEU A 57 -25.38 1.59 4.38
CA LEU A 57 -26.59 2.35 4.70
C LEU A 57 -27.55 2.20 3.51
N LYS A 58 -28.52 1.29 3.63
CA LYS A 58 -29.59 1.15 2.63
C LYS A 58 -30.63 2.25 2.84
N LEU A 59 -30.62 3.24 1.95
CA LEU A 59 -31.67 4.26 1.84
C LEU A 59 -32.47 4.00 0.56
N GLY A 60 -33.43 3.07 0.63
CA GLY A 60 -34.26 2.69 -0.52
C GLY A 60 -33.43 2.05 -1.65
N PRO A 61 -33.55 2.48 -2.93
CA PRO A 61 -32.85 1.89 -4.07
C PRO A 61 -31.38 2.34 -4.21
N VAL A 62 -30.87 3.18 -3.31
CA VAL A 62 -29.50 3.72 -3.38
C VAL A 62 -28.67 3.16 -2.22
N GLU A 63 -27.62 2.42 -2.56
CA GLU A 63 -26.65 1.88 -1.62
C GLU A 63 -25.45 2.84 -1.52
N ILE A 64 -25.37 3.64 -0.45
CA ILE A 64 -24.19 4.49 -0.19
C ILE A 64 -23.17 3.67 0.59
N THR A 65 -22.15 3.15 -0.12
CA THR A 65 -21.08 2.32 0.42
C THR A 65 -19.95 3.16 1.06
N TRP A 66 -20.29 3.98 2.06
CA TRP A 66 -19.28 4.72 2.84
C TRP A 66 -18.32 3.78 3.60
N GLY A 67 -18.77 2.56 3.89
CA GLY A 67 -17.98 1.51 4.53
C GLY A 67 -16.72 1.13 3.75
N HIS A 68 -16.76 1.11 2.41
CA HIS A 68 -15.58 0.83 1.59
C HIS A 68 -14.52 1.93 1.75
N PHE A 69 -14.92 3.20 1.68
CA PHE A 69 -13.99 4.31 1.82
C PHE A 69 -13.31 4.31 3.21
N ALA A 70 -14.09 4.08 4.26
CA ALA A 70 -13.56 3.96 5.62
C ALA A 70 -12.62 2.76 5.77
N ALA A 71 -12.96 1.61 5.19
CA ALA A 71 -12.11 0.43 5.17
C ALA A 71 -10.77 0.72 4.47
N THR A 72 -10.80 1.35 3.29
CA THR A 72 -9.59 1.74 2.55
C THR A 72 -8.72 2.74 3.32
N LEU A 73 -9.32 3.68 4.06
CA LEU A 73 -8.57 4.58 4.93
C LEU A 73 -7.88 3.84 6.09
N ILE A 74 -8.57 2.87 6.71
CA ILE A 74 -8.00 2.05 7.78
C ILE A 74 -6.84 1.20 7.23
N ASP A 75 -7.02 0.55 6.08
CA ASP A 75 -5.97 -0.22 5.41
C ASP A 75 -4.75 0.66 5.11
N PHE A 76 -4.96 1.89 4.62
CA PHE A 76 -3.87 2.85 4.40
C PHE A 76 -3.09 3.17 5.68
N LEU A 77 -3.78 3.41 6.79
CA LEU A 77 -3.15 3.67 8.09
C LEU A 77 -2.36 2.46 8.59
N ILE A 78 -2.89 1.24 8.39
CA ILE A 78 -2.20 -0.01 8.76
C ILE A 78 -0.93 -0.18 7.92
N ILE A 79 -1.01 0.00 6.59
CA ILE A 79 0.16 -0.07 5.70
C ILE A 79 1.23 0.94 6.14
N ALA A 80 0.85 2.20 6.39
CA ALA A 80 1.77 3.23 6.86
C ALA A 80 2.44 2.85 8.18
N PHE A 81 1.69 2.28 9.13
CA PHE A 81 2.21 1.82 10.40
C PHE A 81 3.18 0.64 10.24
N VAL A 82 2.85 -0.33 9.39
CA VAL A 82 3.71 -1.49 9.11
C VAL A 82 5.01 -1.06 8.44
N ILE A 83 4.97 -0.14 7.47
CA ILE A 83 6.18 0.44 6.86
C ILE A 83 7.04 1.11 7.93
N TYR A 84 6.42 1.90 8.80
CA TYR A 84 7.13 2.57 9.90
C TYR A 84 7.86 1.55 10.80
N VAL A 85 7.16 0.50 11.24
CA VAL A 85 7.76 -0.56 12.07
C VAL A 85 8.87 -1.28 11.32
N PHE A 86 8.66 -1.63 10.04
CA PHE A 86 9.63 -2.33 9.21
C PHE A 86 10.95 -1.54 9.06
N VAL A 87 10.85 -0.25 8.71
CA VAL A 87 12.01 0.65 8.62
C VAL A 87 12.71 0.80 9.97
N ARG A 88 11.92 0.92 11.05
CA ARG A 88 12.44 1.07 12.42
C ARG A 88 13.16 -0.18 12.91
N VAL A 89 12.65 -1.38 12.62
CA VAL A 89 13.27 -2.67 12.98
C VAL A 89 14.56 -2.89 12.21
N LEU A 90 14.56 -2.59 10.91
CA LEU A 90 15.74 -2.75 10.07
C LEU A 90 16.84 -1.71 10.34
N ARG A 91 16.61 -0.71 11.21
CA ARG A 91 17.64 0.25 11.66
C ARG A 91 18.47 0.86 10.52
N PHE A 92 17.86 1.14 9.37
CA PHE A 92 18.50 2.01 8.36
C PHE A 92 18.74 3.44 8.88
N ASP A 93 18.23 3.74 10.08
CA ASP A 93 18.48 4.93 10.88
C ASP A 93 19.81 4.90 11.68
N LYS A 94 20.59 3.81 11.60
CA LYS A 94 21.94 3.78 12.16
C LYS A 94 22.97 4.23 11.14
N LYS A 95 23.22 5.53 11.12
CA LYS A 95 24.61 6.01 11.12
C LYS A 95 25.17 5.94 12.54
#